data_AF-A0A7Y8WQP3-F1
#
_entry.id   AF-A0A7Y8WQP3-F1
#
_cell.length_a   1.000
_cell.length_b   1.000
_cell.length_c   1.000
_cell.angle_alpha   90.00
_cell.angle_beta   90.00
_cell.angle_gamma   90.00
#
_symmetry.space_group_name_H-M   'P 1'
#
loop_
_entity.id
_entity.type
_entity.pdbx_description
1 polymer ?
#
loop_
_entity_poly.entity_id
_entity_poly.type
_entity_poly.pdbx_seq_one_letter_code
_entity_poly.pdbx_strand_id
1 'polypeptide(L)'
;MTRSTKRTPELIKEVGYFYYDKKLSIKEVAQRLNIGQTMTLKILNQNLDGSRNPKEAAKLRMKKYGNPKLTPIQLDHLRNKIRVRGFKEEWKKQISLKNRGEGNKRAKLTDQTVMAIRNEYEEAIKQGRQKTATQYELAEKYNIKRPTVSDIVLCKKWKHI
;
A
#
# COMPACT_ATOMS: atom_id res chain seq x y z
N MET A 1 -39.86 -15.46 -6.78
CA MET A 1 -39.03 -16.07 -7.85
C MET A 1 -38.87 -17.55 -7.54
N THR A 2 -39.51 -18.40 -8.33
CA THR A 2 -39.63 -19.86 -8.11
C THR A 2 -38.31 -20.57 -8.39
N ARG A 3 -37.79 -21.31 -7.40
CA ARG A 3 -36.64 -22.21 -7.58
C ARG A 3 -37.12 -23.45 -8.34
N SER A 4 -37.03 -23.44 -9.67
CA SER A 4 -37.17 -24.66 -10.47
C SER A 4 -35.99 -25.58 -10.15
N THR A 5 -36.20 -26.56 -9.28
CA THR A 5 -35.23 -27.64 -9.03
C THR A 5 -35.15 -28.52 -10.27
N LYS A 6 -34.16 -28.24 -11.14
CA LYS A 6 -33.86 -29.08 -12.30
C LYS A 6 -33.62 -30.53 -11.85
N ARG A 7 -34.04 -31.50 -12.68
CA ARG A 7 -33.77 -32.92 -12.42
C ARG A 7 -32.25 -33.13 -12.38
N THR A 8 -31.79 -33.91 -11.41
CA THR A 8 -30.36 -34.15 -11.13
C THR A 8 -29.53 -34.54 -12.36
N PRO A 9 -30.01 -35.40 -13.29
CA PRO A 9 -29.25 -35.77 -14.49
C PRO A 9 -29.07 -34.64 -15.50
N GLU A 10 -30.10 -33.80 -15.68
CA GLU A 10 -30.06 -32.66 -16.60
C GLU A 10 -29.08 -31.60 -16.09
N LEU A 11 -29.07 -31.38 -14.76
CA LEU A 11 -28.13 -30.46 -14.12
C LEU A 11 -26.68 -30.91 -14.31
N ILE A 12 -26.39 -32.22 -14.18
CA ILE A 12 -25.04 -32.77 -14.41
C ILE A 12 -24.61 -32.51 -15.85
N LYS A 13 -25.48 -32.77 -16.82
CA LYS A 13 -25.19 -32.55 -18.25
C LYS A 13 -24.91 -31.07 -18.56
N GLU A 14 -25.71 -30.16 -18.01
CA GLU A 14 -25.50 -28.72 -18.20
C GLU A 14 -24.21 -28.22 -17.54
N VAL A 15 -23.89 -28.70 -16.33
CA VAL A 15 -22.62 -28.39 -15.65
C VAL A 15 -21.45 -28.85 -16.51
N GLY A 16 -21.51 -30.09 -17.04
CA GLY A 16 -20.50 -30.62 -17.96
C GLY A 16 -20.31 -29.75 -19.19
N TYR A 17 -21.41 -29.39 -19.86
CA TYR A 17 -21.40 -28.54 -21.06
C TYR A 17 -20.77 -27.16 -20.79
N PHE A 18 -21.24 -26.45 -19.76
CA PHE A 18 -20.73 -25.11 -19.49
C PHE A 18 -19.28 -25.12 -18.99
N TYR A 19 -18.92 -26.14 -18.21
CA TYR A 19 -17.58 -26.28 -17.72
C TYR A 19 -16.64 -26.70 -18.85
N TYR A 20 -16.80 -27.89 -19.44
CA TYR A 20 -15.84 -28.48 -20.37
C TYR A 20 -15.94 -27.92 -21.79
N ASP A 21 -17.13 -27.69 -22.34
CA ASP A 21 -17.28 -27.25 -23.73
C ASP A 21 -17.17 -25.73 -23.84
N LYS A 22 -17.90 -24.99 -22.99
CA LYS A 22 -17.85 -23.52 -22.97
C LYS A 22 -16.65 -22.96 -22.19
N LYS A 23 -15.85 -23.81 -21.55
CA LYS A 23 -14.62 -23.45 -20.83
C LYS A 23 -14.84 -22.37 -19.76
N LEU A 24 -16.03 -22.33 -19.15
CA LEU A 24 -16.36 -21.39 -18.09
C LEU A 24 -15.70 -21.80 -16.76
N SER A 25 -15.47 -20.81 -15.88
CA SER A 25 -15.02 -21.06 -14.51
C SER A 25 -16.15 -21.58 -13.64
N ILE A 26 -15.81 -22.27 -12.54
CA ILE A 26 -16.79 -22.81 -11.58
C ILE A 26 -17.74 -21.72 -11.07
N LYS A 27 -17.22 -20.51 -10.82
CA LYS A 27 -18.01 -19.35 -10.42
C LYS A 27 -19.04 -18.96 -11.48
N GLU A 28 -18.64 -18.92 -12.75
CA GLU A 28 -19.52 -18.54 -13.86
C GLU A 28 -20.58 -19.61 -14.12
N VAL A 29 -20.22 -20.89 -14.04
CA VAL A 29 -21.18 -22.00 -14.14
C VAL A 29 -22.21 -21.91 -13.02
N ALA A 30 -21.75 -21.70 -11.78
CA ALA A 30 -22.61 -21.54 -10.60
C ALA A 30 -23.59 -20.37 -10.77
N GLN A 31 -23.11 -19.21 -11.22
CA GLN A 31 -23.95 -18.05 -11.50
C GLN A 31 -24.95 -18.31 -12.63
N ARG A 32 -24.50 -18.96 -13.71
CA ARG A 32 -25.32 -19.21 -14.90
C ARG A 32 -26.46 -20.19 -14.63
N LEU A 33 -26.19 -21.20 -13.81
CA LEU A 33 -27.15 -22.25 -13.43
C LEU A 33 -27.90 -21.92 -12.14
N ASN A 34 -27.61 -20.78 -11.51
CA ASN A 34 -28.16 -20.36 -10.23
C ASN A 34 -28.01 -21.43 -9.12
N ILE A 35 -26.82 -22.04 -9.05
CA ILE A 35 -26.44 -23.05 -8.05
C ILE A 35 -25.22 -22.59 -7.27
N GLY A 36 -24.97 -23.19 -6.10
CA GLY A 36 -23.78 -22.89 -5.30
C GLY A 36 -22.48 -23.37 -5.99
N GLN A 37 -21.38 -22.64 -5.78
CA GLN A 37 -20.06 -23.04 -6.29
C GLN A 37 -19.61 -24.39 -5.70
N THR A 38 -19.87 -24.61 -4.40
CA THR A 38 -19.61 -25.88 -3.73
C THR A 38 -20.41 -27.03 -4.35
N MET A 39 -21.66 -26.78 -4.73
CA MET A 39 -22.49 -27.77 -5.40
C MET A 39 -21.96 -28.08 -6.80
N THR A 40 -21.56 -27.06 -7.54
CA THR A 40 -20.93 -27.22 -8.87
C THR A 40 -19.66 -28.07 -8.77
N LEU A 41 -18.82 -27.81 -7.77
CA LEU A 41 -17.60 -28.60 -7.53
C LEU A 41 -17.91 -30.05 -7.14
N LYS A 42 -18.90 -30.27 -6.28
CA LYS A 42 -19.37 -31.63 -5.94
C LYS A 42 -19.85 -32.39 -7.17
N ILE A 43 -20.67 -31.75 -8.01
CA ILE A 43 -21.15 -32.35 -9.27
C ILE A 43 -19.98 -32.75 -10.17
N LEU A 44 -19.02 -31.84 -10.37
CA LEU A 44 -17.82 -32.10 -11.18
C LEU A 44 -17.01 -33.28 -10.65
N ASN A 45 -16.75 -33.34 -9.34
CA ASN A 45 -15.89 -34.36 -8.74
C ASN A 45 -16.58 -35.72 -8.57
N GLN A 46 -17.90 -35.77 -8.42
CA GLN A 46 -18.64 -37.01 -8.15
C GLN A 46 -19.26 -37.64 -9.41
N ASN A 47 -19.57 -36.85 -10.44
CA ASN A 47 -20.35 -37.30 -11.59
C ASN A 47 -19.66 -37.09 -12.95
N LEU A 48 -18.49 -36.44 -12.97
CA LEU A 48 -17.74 -36.07 -14.17
C LEU A 48 -16.23 -36.26 -13.91
N ASP A 49 -15.38 -35.77 -14.81
CA ASP A 49 -13.91 -35.93 -14.75
C ASP A 49 -13.21 -35.03 -13.70
N GLY A 50 -13.97 -34.40 -12.80
CA GLY A 50 -13.43 -33.53 -11.77
C GLY A 50 -12.97 -32.15 -12.24
N SER A 51 -12.47 -31.34 -11.31
CA SER A 51 -11.98 -30.00 -11.62
C SER A 51 -10.73 -30.04 -12.51
N ARG A 52 -10.65 -29.11 -13.47
CA ARG A 52 -9.47 -28.91 -14.34
C ARG A 52 -8.19 -28.74 -13.54
N ASN A 53 -7.09 -29.17 -14.15
CA ASN A 53 -5.75 -28.91 -13.64
C ASN A 53 -5.50 -27.39 -13.50
N PRO A 54 -4.83 -26.93 -12.42
CA PRO A 54 -4.44 -25.54 -12.22
C PRO A 54 -3.76 -24.87 -13.43
N LYS A 55 -2.92 -25.60 -14.19
CA LYS A 55 -2.25 -25.09 -15.39
C LYS A 55 -3.23 -24.77 -16.53
N GLU A 56 -4.21 -25.65 -16.76
CA GLU A 56 -5.25 -25.44 -17.78
C GLU A 56 -6.17 -24.28 -17.37
N ALA A 57 -6.57 -24.24 -16.09
CA ALA A 57 -7.38 -23.14 -15.56
C ALA A 57 -6.65 -21.79 -15.65
N ALA A 58 -5.33 -21.76 -15.47
CA ALA A 58 -4.51 -20.58 -15.73
C ALA A 58 -4.55 -20.18 -17.20
N LYS A 59 -4.36 -21.11 -18.14
CA LYS A 59 -4.42 -20.86 -19.59
C LYS A 59 -5.78 -20.33 -20.07
N LEU A 60 -6.89 -20.79 -19.48
CA LEU A 60 -8.22 -20.27 -19.81
C LEU A 60 -8.43 -18.85 -19.27
N ARG A 61 -7.96 -18.57 -18.05
CA ARG A 61 -7.96 -17.21 -17.49
C ARG A 61 -7.10 -16.27 -18.34
N MET A 62 -5.94 -16.73 -18.80
CA MET A 62 -5.08 -16.01 -19.75
C MET A 62 -5.81 -15.62 -21.03
N LYS A 63 -6.47 -16.61 -21.65
CA LYS A 63 -7.17 -16.40 -22.91
C LYS A 63 -8.34 -15.42 -22.77
N LYS A 64 -9.03 -15.45 -21.62
CA LYS A 64 -10.21 -14.62 -21.36
C LYS A 64 -9.89 -13.21 -20.88
N TYR A 65 -8.85 -13.06 -20.05
CA TYR A 65 -8.56 -11.81 -19.33
C TYR A 65 -7.16 -11.23 -19.62
N GLY A 66 -6.30 -11.91 -20.39
CA GLY A 66 -4.90 -11.51 -20.61
C GLY A 66 -3.93 -12.03 -19.52
N ASN A 67 -2.64 -11.68 -19.65
CA ASN A 67 -1.54 -12.17 -18.79
C ASN A 67 -1.74 -11.83 -17.29
N PRO A 68 -1.72 -12.78 -16.33
CA PRO A 68 -2.32 -12.65 -15.02
C PRO A 68 -1.20 -12.60 -13.98
N LYS A 69 -0.09 -11.91 -14.29
CA LYS A 69 0.92 -11.66 -13.26
C LYS A 69 0.37 -10.70 -12.19
N LEU A 70 -0.81 -10.12 -12.42
CA LEU A 70 -1.39 -9.06 -11.60
C LEU A 70 -2.89 -9.34 -11.37
N THR A 71 -3.28 -9.46 -10.10
CA THR A 71 -4.67 -9.56 -9.63
C THR A 71 -5.48 -8.30 -9.97
N PRO A 72 -6.82 -8.30 -9.91
CA PRO A 72 -7.63 -7.09 -10.11
C PRO A 72 -7.20 -5.90 -9.21
N ILE A 73 -6.77 -6.17 -7.98
CA ILE A 73 -6.20 -5.18 -7.05
C ILE A 73 -4.84 -4.70 -7.58
N GLN A 74 -3.98 -5.58 -8.07
CA GLN A 74 -2.70 -5.20 -8.65
C GLN A 74 -2.86 -4.47 -10.01
N LEU A 75 -3.94 -4.75 -10.75
CA LEU A 75 -4.39 -4.05 -11.95
C LEU A 75 -4.94 -2.66 -11.61
N ASP A 76 -5.64 -2.50 -10.50
CA ASP A 76 -6.09 -1.22 -9.97
C ASP A 76 -4.91 -0.38 -9.48
N HIS A 77 -3.95 -1.01 -8.79
CA HIS A 77 -2.65 -0.40 -8.45
C HIS A 77 -1.82 -0.06 -9.69
N LEU A 78 -2.01 -0.74 -10.84
CA LEU A 78 -1.32 -0.43 -12.10
C LEU A 78 -2.03 0.63 -12.94
N ARG A 79 -3.37 0.62 -12.99
CA ARG A 79 -4.19 1.73 -13.51
C ARG A 79 -3.87 3.02 -12.77
N ASN A 80 -3.66 2.93 -11.46
CA ASN A 80 -3.19 4.03 -10.61
C ASN A 80 -1.68 4.32 -10.69
N LYS A 81 -0.86 3.50 -11.39
CA LYS A 81 0.58 3.74 -11.63
C LYS A 81 0.91 4.27 -13.03
N ILE A 82 -0.04 4.29 -13.97
CA ILE A 82 0.17 4.85 -15.33
C ILE A 82 -0.12 6.36 -15.36
N ARG A 83 -0.99 6.88 -14.48
CA ARG A 83 -0.87 8.28 -14.04
C ARG A 83 0.18 8.33 -12.94
N VAL A 84 0.73 9.50 -12.61
CA VAL A 84 1.49 9.74 -11.36
C VAL A 84 3.02 9.58 -11.43
N ARG A 85 3.70 10.03 -12.50
CA ARG A 85 5.10 10.51 -12.30
C ARG A 85 5.09 11.86 -11.56
N GLY A 86 4.20 12.78 -11.95
CA GLY A 86 4.00 14.10 -11.29
C GLY A 86 3.34 14.04 -9.92
N PHE A 87 2.22 13.31 -9.78
CA PHE A 87 1.52 13.18 -8.48
C PHE A 87 2.37 12.41 -7.43
N LYS A 88 3.40 11.64 -7.84
CA LYS A 88 4.34 10.97 -6.93
C LYS A 88 5.30 11.98 -6.33
N GLU A 89 5.70 13.00 -7.08
CA GLU A 89 6.52 14.09 -6.55
C GLU A 89 5.72 14.98 -5.62
N GLU A 90 4.51 15.39 -6.01
CA GLU A 90 3.64 16.18 -5.14
C GLU A 90 3.31 15.44 -3.84
N TRP A 91 2.93 14.17 -3.93
CA TRP A 91 2.67 13.35 -2.74
C TRP A 91 3.92 13.13 -1.88
N LYS A 92 5.10 12.93 -2.50
CA LYS A 92 6.37 12.89 -1.77
C LYS A 92 6.67 14.22 -1.09
N LYS A 93 6.40 15.35 -1.75
CA LYS A 93 6.55 16.70 -1.17
C LYS A 93 5.59 16.87 0.01
N GLN A 94 4.32 16.48 -0.13
CA GLN A 94 3.33 16.53 0.95
C GLN A 94 3.73 15.67 2.17
N ILE A 95 4.21 14.45 1.94
CA ILE A 95 4.73 13.60 3.03
C ILE A 95 6.00 14.18 3.64
N SER A 96 6.90 14.71 2.81
CA SER A 96 8.12 15.35 3.28
C SER A 96 7.82 16.58 4.12
N LEU A 97 6.81 17.37 3.76
CA LEU A 97 6.34 18.53 4.52
C LEU A 97 5.72 18.09 5.84
N LYS A 98 4.83 17.09 5.80
CA LYS A 98 4.15 16.55 6.99
C LYS A 98 5.11 15.94 8.01
N ASN A 99 6.17 15.28 7.54
CA ASN A 99 7.18 14.64 8.40
C ASN A 99 8.41 15.53 8.64
N ARG A 100 8.33 16.83 8.35
CA ARG A 100 9.43 17.78 8.55
C ARG A 100 9.41 18.31 9.99
N GLY A 101 10.60 18.48 10.57
CA GLY A 101 10.73 19.08 11.90
C GLY A 101 9.94 18.34 12.98
N GLU A 102 9.10 19.07 13.70
CA GLU A 102 8.26 18.54 14.77
C GLU A 102 7.19 17.55 14.27
N GLY A 103 6.81 17.62 12.99
CA GLY A 103 5.88 16.66 12.37
C GLY A 103 6.47 15.25 12.23
N ASN A 104 7.78 15.09 12.39
CA ASN A 104 8.40 13.77 12.45
C ASN A 104 8.10 13.09 13.79
N LYS A 105 7.48 11.91 13.76
CA LYS A 105 7.16 11.12 14.96
C LYS A 105 8.37 10.78 15.85
N ARG A 106 9.59 10.89 15.34
CA ARG A 106 10.84 10.66 16.08
C ARG A 106 11.52 11.95 16.53
N ALA A 107 11.00 13.12 16.17
CA ALA A 107 11.54 14.39 16.63
C ALA A 107 11.34 14.52 18.15
N LYS A 108 12.40 14.96 18.83
CA LYS A 108 12.39 15.24 20.27
C LYS A 108 12.34 16.74 20.57
N LEU A 109 12.41 17.56 19.53
CA LEU A 109 12.42 19.02 19.61
C LEU A 109 11.17 19.53 18.88
N THR A 110 10.64 20.65 19.33
CA THR A 110 9.56 21.40 18.66
C THR A 110 10.17 22.55 17.86
N ASP A 111 9.39 23.12 16.94
CA ASP A 111 9.85 24.26 16.13
C ASP A 111 10.23 25.45 17.02
N GLN A 112 9.45 25.70 18.07
CA GLN A 112 9.69 26.76 19.05
C GLN A 112 11.02 26.57 19.81
N THR A 113 11.32 25.34 20.23
CA THR A 113 12.57 25.04 20.92
C THR A 113 13.79 25.27 20.02
N VAL A 114 13.67 24.94 18.74
CA VAL A 114 14.75 25.17 17.76
C VAL A 114 14.97 26.67 17.52
N MET A 115 13.91 27.48 17.44
CA MET A 115 14.04 28.94 17.38
C MET A 115 14.72 29.51 18.63
N ALA A 116 14.34 29.04 19.81
CA ALA A 116 14.95 29.48 21.06
C ALA A 116 16.45 29.16 21.10
N ILE A 117 16.86 27.95 20.70
CA ILE A 117 18.29 27.57 20.59
C ILE A 117 19.06 28.53 19.66
N ARG A 118 18.48 28.91 18.52
CA ARG A 118 19.14 29.83 17.58
C ARG A 118 19.27 31.24 18.15
N ASN A 119 18.21 31.77 18.74
CA ASN A 119 18.22 33.11 19.34
C ASN A 119 19.22 33.19 20.51
N GLU A 120 19.18 32.22 21.43
CA GLU A 120 20.11 32.18 22.56
C GLU A 120 21.57 32.02 22.10
N TYR A 121 21.80 31.25 21.05
CA TYR A 121 23.14 31.14 20.44
C TYR A 121 23.59 32.49 19.87
N GLU A 122 22.76 33.16 19.08
CA GLU A 122 23.10 34.47 18.51
C GLU A 122 23.35 35.54 19.58
N GLU A 123 22.53 35.59 20.63
CA GLU A 123 22.73 36.50 21.77
C GLU A 123 24.04 36.23 22.49
N ALA A 124 24.37 34.96 22.74
CA ALA A 124 25.64 34.58 23.35
C ALA A 124 26.85 35.00 22.49
N ILE A 125 26.76 34.87 21.17
CA ILE A 125 27.82 35.35 20.26
C ILE A 125 27.90 36.88 20.26
N LYS A 126 26.77 37.60 20.30
CA LYS A 126 26.75 39.07 20.44
C LYS A 126 27.38 39.54 21.74
N GLN A 127 27.22 38.78 22.82
CA GLN A 127 27.87 39.00 24.11
C GLN A 127 29.37 38.63 24.11
N GLY A 128 29.93 38.16 22.99
CA GLY A 128 31.34 37.80 22.86
C GLY A 128 31.70 36.44 23.44
N ARG A 129 30.73 35.56 23.72
CA ARG A 129 31.01 34.21 24.23
C ARG A 129 31.64 33.32 23.16
N GLN A 130 32.44 32.35 23.60
CA GLN A 130 33.04 31.37 22.69
C GLN A 130 31.99 30.42 22.12
N LYS A 131 31.99 30.27 20.78
CA LYS A 131 31.08 29.39 20.04
C LYS A 131 30.98 27.97 20.60
N THR A 132 32.13 27.38 20.94
CA THR A 132 32.18 25.99 21.42
C THR A 132 31.54 25.87 22.80
N ALA A 133 31.88 26.76 23.74
CA ALA A 133 31.33 26.76 25.09
C ALA A 133 29.80 26.94 25.08
N THR A 134 29.31 27.93 24.32
CA THR A 134 27.86 28.17 24.16
C THR A 134 27.11 26.93 23.63
N GLN A 135 27.71 26.18 22.70
CA GLN A 135 27.08 24.96 22.20
C GLN A 135 26.99 23.85 23.24
N TYR A 136 27.92 23.78 24.21
CA TYR A 136 27.84 22.86 25.34
C TYR A 136 26.76 23.29 26.33
N GLU A 137 26.71 24.58 26.68
CA GLU A 137 25.67 25.14 27.57
C GLU A 137 24.26 24.87 27.03
N LEU A 138 24.04 25.13 25.74
CA LEU A 138 22.76 24.85 25.07
C LEU A 138 22.46 23.35 25.00
N ALA A 139 23.48 22.51 24.81
CA ALA A 139 23.30 21.06 24.78
C ALA A 139 22.78 20.52 26.12
N GLU A 140 23.36 20.99 27.22
CA GLU A 140 22.91 20.63 28.57
C GLU A 140 21.52 21.19 28.86
N LYS A 141 21.30 22.49 28.59
CA LYS A 141 20.02 23.18 28.84
C LYS A 141 18.84 22.51 28.16
N TYR A 142 19.00 22.09 26.91
CA TYR A 142 17.93 21.45 26.12
C TYR A 142 17.99 19.92 26.14
N ASN A 143 18.88 19.32 26.94
CA ASN A 143 19.10 17.88 27.04
C ASN A 143 19.27 17.19 25.66
N ILE A 144 20.10 17.79 24.81
CA ILE A 144 20.44 17.29 23.48
C ILE A 144 21.95 17.18 23.32
N LYS A 145 22.40 16.33 22.39
CA LYS A 145 23.83 16.19 22.13
C LYS A 145 24.38 17.48 21.50
N ARG A 146 25.57 17.92 21.89
CA ARG A 146 26.27 19.08 21.30
C ARG A 146 26.35 19.08 19.76
N PRO A 147 26.60 17.94 19.07
CA PRO A 147 26.52 17.89 17.61
C PRO A 147 25.14 18.28 17.05
N THR A 148 24.05 17.97 17.75
CA THR A 148 22.70 18.38 17.37
C THR A 148 22.54 19.89 17.45
N VAL A 149 23.05 20.53 18.50
CA VAL A 149 23.07 21.99 18.62
C VAL A 149 23.86 22.60 17.45
N SER A 150 25.05 22.07 17.17
CA SER A 150 25.87 22.49 16.03
C SER A 150 25.11 22.38 14.70
N ASP A 151 24.42 21.28 14.45
CA ASP A 151 23.60 21.08 13.25
C ASP A 151 22.41 22.06 13.16
N ILE A 152 21.84 22.47 14.30
CA ILE A 152 20.73 23.44 14.38
C ILE A 152 21.24 24.85 14.05
N VAL A 153 22.32 25.31 14.70
CA VAL A 153 22.85 26.67 14.52
C VAL A 153 23.52 26.86 13.16
N LEU A 154 24.06 25.80 12.57
CA LEU A 154 24.59 25.81 11.20
C LEU A 154 23.50 25.58 10.13
N CYS A 155 22.23 25.51 10.52
CA CYS A 155 21.10 25.25 9.61
C CYS A 155 21.28 23.98 8.75
N LYS A 156 22.01 22.97 9.26
CA LYS A 156 22.16 21.67 8.58
C LYS A 156 20.91 20.83 8.76
N LYS A 157 20.34 20.85 9.97
CA LYS A 157 19.04 20.29 10.31
C LYS A 157 18.04 21.42 10.51
N TRP A 158 16.74 21.09 10.46
CA TRP A 158 15.67 22.06 10.70
C TRP A 158 15.67 23.29 9.77
N LYS A 159 16.06 23.10 8.49
CA LYS A 159 16.17 24.14 7.44
C LYS A 159 14.90 24.94 7.11
N HIS A 160 13.79 24.57 7.71
CA HIS A 160 12.47 25.14 7.42
C HIS A 160 12.01 26.16 8.45
N ILE A 161 12.70 26.15 9.58
CA ILE A 161 12.73 27.20 10.59
C ILE A 161 13.92 28.06 10.22
#